data_AF-A0A6V7IWZ5-F1
#
_entry.id   AF-A0A6V7IWZ5-F1
#
_cell.length_a   1.000
_cell.length_b   1.000
_cell.length_c   1.000
_cell.angle_alpha   90.00
_cell.angle_beta   90.00
_cell.angle_gamma   90.00
#
_symmetry.space_group_name_H-M   'P 1'
#
loop_
_entity.id
_entity.type
_entity.pdbx_description
1 polymer ?
#
loop_
_entity_poly.entity_id
_entity_poly.type
_entity_poly.pdbx_seq_one_letter_code
_entity_poly.pdbx_strand_id
1 'polypeptide(L)'
;AGKLRAFRLGELIREKYTDFLGEVYSPAEVFARSTDTERTMMTLHLVMAGVFPPARAQKWHPTLDWQPVVSNFLIGARNFLDYFSICPA
;
A
#
# COMPACT_ATOMS: atom_id res chain seq x y z
N ALA A 1 -15.89 -2.98 8.37
CA ALA A 1 -15.44 -4.33 7.93
C ALA A 1 -14.30 -4.29 6.91
N GLY A 2 -14.44 -3.60 5.77
CA GLY A 2 -13.41 -3.61 4.70
C GLY A 2 -12.03 -3.08 5.12
N LYS A 3 -11.99 -1.99 5.92
CA LYS A 3 -10.72 -1.40 6.38
C LYS A 3 -9.85 -2.38 7.18
N LEU A 4 -10.45 -3.06 8.15
CA LEU A 4 -9.75 -4.06 8.98
C LEU A 4 -9.29 -5.27 8.15
N ARG A 5 -10.06 -5.69 7.14
CA ARG A 5 -9.65 -6.77 6.24
C ARG A 5 -8.43 -6.37 5.40
N ALA A 6 -8.40 -5.14 4.89
CA ALA A 6 -7.25 -4.63 4.14
C ALA A 6 -5.99 -4.55 5.01
N PHE A 7 -6.12 -4.08 6.25
CA PHE A 7 -5.01 -4.07 7.19
C PHE A 7 -4.47 -5.47 7.49
N ARG A 8 -5.36 -6.42 7.82
CA ARG A 8 -4.99 -7.82 8.07
C ARG A 8 -4.37 -8.51 6.86
N LEU A 9 -4.80 -8.16 5.65
CA LEU A 9 -4.14 -8.62 4.43
C LEU A 9 -2.68 -8.15 4.39
N GLY A 10 -2.41 -6.91 4.80
CA GLY A 10 -1.04 -6.41 4.94
C GLY A 10 -0.21 -7.19 5.95
N GLU A 11 -0.78 -7.50 7.12
CA GLU A 11 -0.11 -8.34 8.14
C GLU A 11 0.24 -9.72 7.60
N LEU A 12 -0.66 -10.36 6.84
CA LEU A 12 -0.41 -11.67 6.22
C LEU A 12 0.68 -11.61 5.15
N ILE A 13 0.72 -10.54 4.34
CA ILE A 13 1.78 -10.31 3.36
C ILE A 13 3.13 -10.13 4.08
N ARG A 14 3.14 -9.36 5.17
CA ARG A 14 4.34 -9.17 5.99
C ARG A 14 4.85 -10.49 6.52
N GLU A 15 3.99 -11.24 7.20
CA GLU A 15 4.35 -12.55 7.78
C GLU A 15 4.97 -13.47 6.73
N LYS A 16 4.34 -13.56 5.55
CA LYS A 16 4.79 -14.43 4.47
C LYS A 16 6.13 -14.01 3.82
N TYR A 17 6.42 -12.72 3.75
CA TYR A 17 7.59 -12.18 3.04
C TYR A 17 8.55 -11.43 3.95
N THR A 18 8.58 -11.74 5.25
CA THR A 18 9.42 -11.03 6.24
C THR A 18 10.88 -10.96 5.80
N ASP A 19 11.45 -12.08 5.39
CA ASP A 19 12.87 -12.17 4.99
C ASP A 19 13.17 -11.43 3.68
N PHE A 20 12.20 -11.36 2.76
CA PHE A 20 12.35 -10.68 1.47
C PHE A 20 12.18 -9.17 1.59
N LEU A 21 11.23 -8.70 2.41
CA LEU A 21 10.91 -7.29 2.55
C LEU A 21 11.86 -6.53 3.49
N GLY A 22 12.57 -7.25 4.37
CA GLY A 22 13.43 -6.65 5.40
C GLY A 22 12.64 -5.86 6.46
N GLU A 23 13.32 -5.28 7.44
CA GLU A 23 12.66 -4.55 8.53
C GLU A 23 12.23 -3.12 8.18
N VAL A 24 12.94 -2.48 7.24
CA VAL A 24 12.84 -1.04 6.98
C VAL A 24 12.13 -0.82 5.66
N TYR A 25 11.16 0.09 5.64
CA TYR A 25 10.48 0.47 4.40
C TYR A 25 11.40 1.35 3.53
N SER A 26 11.57 0.98 2.26
CA SER A 26 12.34 1.75 1.28
C SER A 26 11.47 2.09 0.05
N PRO A 27 11.22 3.39 -0.25
CA PRO A 27 10.50 3.79 -1.45
C PRO A 27 11.19 3.40 -2.77
N ALA A 28 12.49 3.07 -2.74
CA ALA A 28 13.23 2.64 -3.92
C ALA A 28 13.00 1.15 -4.25
N GLU A 29 12.65 0.34 -3.25
CA GLU A 29 12.47 -1.11 -3.38
C GLU A 29 10.99 -1.49 -3.47
N VAL A 30 10.11 -0.67 -2.89
CA VAL A 30 8.69 -0.96 -2.77
C VAL A 30 7.87 0.08 -3.54
N PHE A 31 7.23 -0.38 -4.62
CA PHE A 31 6.34 0.45 -5.42
C PHE A 31 4.87 0.10 -5.16
N ALA A 32 4.18 0.97 -4.42
CA ALA A 32 2.75 0.83 -4.12
C ALA A 32 1.91 1.62 -5.14
N ARG A 33 1.02 0.93 -5.88
CA ARG A 33 0.17 1.54 -6.90
C ARG A 33 -1.29 1.11 -6.79
N SER A 34 -2.21 2.05 -6.99
CA SER A 34 -3.67 1.79 -7.05
C SER A 34 -4.33 2.51 -8.22
N THR A 35 -5.60 2.19 -8.50
CA THR A 35 -6.47 2.99 -9.38
C THR A 35 -6.80 4.34 -8.74
N ASP A 36 -7.14 5.32 -9.56
CA ASP A 36 -7.58 6.65 -9.12
C ASP A 36 -9.03 6.63 -8.59
N THR A 37 -9.28 5.85 -7.54
CA THR A 37 -10.54 5.89 -6.80
C THR A 37 -10.23 5.92 -5.32
N GLU A 38 -10.96 6.74 -4.56
CA GLU A 38 -10.71 6.93 -3.12
C GLU A 38 -10.72 5.59 -2.36
N ARG A 39 -11.65 4.70 -2.73
CA ARG A 39 -11.75 3.36 -2.13
C ARG A 39 -10.46 2.54 -2.27
N THR A 40 -9.81 2.58 -3.45
CA THR A 40 -8.59 1.80 -3.70
C THR A 40 -7.37 2.44 -3.09
N MET A 41 -7.30 3.78 -3.08
CA MET A 41 -6.25 4.50 -2.38
C MET A 41 -6.30 4.21 -0.88
N MET A 42 -7.48 4.28 -0.26
CA MET A 42 -7.64 3.94 1.17
C MET A 42 -7.25 2.48 1.45
N THR A 43 -7.68 1.54 0.60
CA THR A 43 -7.29 0.13 0.74
C THR A 43 -5.78 -0.05 0.65
N LEU A 44 -5.11 0.59 -0.33
CA LEU A 44 -3.66 0.50 -0.49
C LEU A 44 -2.93 0.98 0.77
N HIS A 45 -3.30 2.13 1.32
CA HIS A 45 -2.67 2.67 2.53
C HIS A 45 -2.87 1.75 3.74
N LEU A 46 -4.04 1.11 3.87
CA LEU A 46 -4.31 0.17 4.96
C LEU A 46 -3.49 -1.11 4.82
N VAL A 47 -3.37 -1.65 3.60
CA VAL A 47 -2.48 -2.79 3.34
C VAL A 47 -1.05 -2.41 3.69
N MET A 48 -0.55 -1.28 3.19
CA MET A 48 0.82 -0.84 3.44
C MET A 48 1.11 -0.60 4.93
N ALA A 49 0.14 -0.10 5.70
CA ALA A 49 0.28 0.04 7.15
C ALA A 49 0.43 -1.31 7.87
N GLY A 50 -0.18 -2.37 7.36
CA GLY A 50 0.01 -3.74 7.87
C GLY A 50 1.31 -4.39 7.38
N VAL A 51 1.75 -4.07 6.15
CA VAL A 51 2.99 -4.61 5.58
C VAL A 51 4.22 -3.99 6.24
N PHE A 52 4.21 -2.68 6.47
CA PHE A 52 5.34 -1.91 6.96
C PHE A 52 4.97 -1.12 8.22
N PRO A 53 4.82 -1.78 9.38
CA PRO A 53 4.84 -1.06 10.65
C PRO A 53 6.16 -0.29 10.77
N PRO A 54 6.18 0.91 11.37
CA PRO A 54 7.39 1.72 11.46
C PRO A 54 8.48 1.00 12.24
N ALA A 55 9.60 0.73 11.57
CA ALA A 55 10.82 0.28 12.23
C ALA A 55 11.29 1.33 13.24
N ARG A 56 12.10 0.93 14.23
CA ARG A 56 12.58 1.83 15.29
C ARG A 56 13.24 3.11 14.74
N ALA A 57 13.96 3.00 13.62
CA ALA A 57 14.61 4.14 12.96
C ALA A 57 13.64 5.03 12.15
N GLN A 58 12.47 4.52 11.74
CA GLN A 58 11.47 5.22 10.93
C GLN A 58 10.26 5.70 11.76
N LYS A 59 10.25 5.38 13.06
CA LYS A 59 9.20 5.82 13.98
C LYS A 59 9.34 7.31 14.26
N TRP A 60 8.51 8.12 13.61
CA TRP A 60 8.50 9.57 13.72
C TRP A 60 7.62 10.09 14.89
N HIS A 61 6.72 9.25 15.39
CA HIS A 61 5.79 9.59 16.47
C HIS A 61 5.87 8.58 17.62
N PRO A 62 5.88 9.01 18.89
CA PRO A 62 6.14 8.12 20.03
C PRO A 62 5.06 7.05 20.23
N THR A 63 3.79 7.39 20.01
CA THR A 63 2.64 6.53 20.31
C THR A 63 1.86 6.07 19.08
N LEU A 64 2.26 6.49 17.89
CA LEU A 64 1.55 6.17 16.65
C LEU A 64 2.42 5.23 15.81
N ASP A 65 2.01 3.97 15.73
CA ASP A 65 2.69 2.93 14.95
C ASP A 65 2.23 2.97 13.48
N TRP A 66 2.38 4.14 12.86
CA TRP A 66 2.09 4.38 11.45
C TRP A 66 3.19 5.24 10.84
N GLN A 67 3.54 4.96 9.58
CA GLN A 67 4.46 5.78 8.80
C GLN A 67 3.85 6.14 7.44
N PRO A 68 4.21 7.31 6.89
CA PRO A 68 3.85 7.67 5.52
C PRO A 68 4.50 6.71 4.52
N VAL A 69 3.69 6.19 3.59
CA VAL A 69 4.14 5.36 2.48
C VAL A 69 3.78 6.05 1.18
N VAL A 70 4.71 6.06 0.23
CA VAL A 70 4.49 6.66 -1.08
C VAL A 70 3.53 5.78 -1.86
N SER A 71 2.40 6.33 -2.29
CA SER A 71 1.44 5.66 -3.15
C SER A 71 1.32 6.38 -4.49
N ASN A 72 1.26 5.61 -5.56
CA ASN A 72 1.12 6.12 -6.92
C ASN A 72 -0.25 5.73 -7.48
N PHE A 73 -0.83 6.63 -8.26
CA PHE A 73 -2.03 6.39 -9.04
C PHE A 73 -1.87 7.09 -10.39
N LEU A 74 -2.46 6.52 -11.44
CA LEU A 74 -2.50 7.15 -12.76
C LEU A 74 -3.94 7.55 -13.07
N ILE A 75 -4.08 8.71 -13.71
CA ILE A 75 -5.36 9.30 -14.08
C ILE A 75 -5.70 8.93 -15.54
N GLY A 76 -6.96 8.57 -15.80
CA GLY A 76 -7.53 8.44 -17.14
C GLY A 76 -6.89 7.32 -17.99
N ALA A 77 -6.72 7.58 -19.30
CA ALA A 77 -6.29 6.59 -20.30
C ALA A 77 -4.90 5.96 -20.08
N ARG A 78 -4.10 6.49 -19.13
CA ARG A 78 -2.81 5.89 -18.73
C ARG A 78 -2.97 4.87 -17.62
N ASN A 79 -4.15 4.74 -17.03
CA ASN A 79 -4.42 3.79 -15.97
C ASN A 79 -4.63 2.38 -16.55
N PHE A 80 -3.55 1.64 -16.77
CA PHE A 80 -3.62 0.23 -17.18
C PHE A 80 -4.39 -0.67 -16.21
N LEU A 81 -4.59 -0.25 -14.95
CA LEU A 81 -5.41 -0.98 -13.99
C LEU A 81 -6.92 -0.82 -14.24
N ASP A 82 -7.32 0.09 -15.13
CA ASP A 82 -8.71 0.44 -15.44
C ASP A 82 -8.96 0.46 -16.97
N TYR A 83 -8.23 -0.38 -17.70
CA TYR A 83 -8.18 -0.39 -19.16
C TYR A 83 -9.51 -0.80 -19.85
N PHE A 84 -10.52 -1.23 -19.08
CA PHE A 84 -11.80 -1.70 -19.62
C PHE A 84 -12.67 -0.61 -20.28
N SER A 85 -12.35 0.66 -20.06
CA SER A 85 -13.15 1.79 -20.56
C SER A 85 -12.83 2.23 -22.00
N ILE A 86 -11.88 1.58 -22.69
CA ILE A 86 -11.42 1.96 -24.04
C ILE A 86 -11.70 0.85 -25.08
N CYS A 87 -12.43 -0.20 -24.73
CA CYS A 87 -12.76 -1.27 -25.68
C CYS A 87 -13.78 -0.76 -26.73
N PRO A 88 -13.44 -0.74 -28.04
CA PRO A 88 -14.42 -0.56 -29.09
C PRO A 88 -15.32 -1.79 -29.11
N ALA A 89 -16.64 -1.57 -29.15
CA ALA A 89 -17.62 -2.64 -29.35
C ALA A 89 -17.50 -3.26 -30.75
#